data_AF-A0AA39Z951-F1
#
_entry.id   AF-A0AA39Z951-F1
#
_cell.length_a   1.000
_cell.length_b   1.000
_cell.length_c   1.000
_cell.angle_alpha   90.00
_cell.angle_beta   90.00
_cell.angle_gamma   90.00
#
_symmetry.space_group_name_H-M   'P 1'
#
loop_
_entity.id
_entity.type
_entity.pdbx_description
1 polymer ?
#
loop_
_entity_poly.entity_id
_entity_poly.type
_entity_poly.pdbx_seq_one_letter_code
_entity_poly.pdbx_strand_id
1 'polypeptide(L)'
;MSFRLPFRQLSSRPFSAIPECAKPFKTVNLEVERKIACLAVPTLSDPSLWSDPGFISVDPLPLKVFHDVYYDKEDTLSSRGLWVRKRNGVWQAKSNPSVRRGQQNTRFEELRTEPDIKKAIEAITKSEAQVRANFGLDKMADFVSYREGWRVDGDFMVVRDNTSFGWGVVEVELEEQIRVEEGEELDETWKQRKMEEMDRRIGVFMDKYSWAWGKGQVKGKLGAYFEMTREIVSGRMR
;
A
#
# COMPACT_ATOMS: atom_id res chain seq x y z
N MET A 1 1.32 17.52 -82.88
CA MET A 1 2.36 17.16 -81.90
C MET A 1 1.73 16.25 -80.87
N SER A 2 2.18 15.00 -80.82
CA SER A 2 1.59 13.90 -80.06
C SER A 2 2.44 13.66 -78.81
N PHE A 3 1.87 13.86 -77.62
CA PHE A 3 2.55 13.57 -76.35
C PHE A 3 1.91 12.34 -75.71
N ARG A 4 2.59 11.20 -75.83
CA ARG A 4 2.35 10.00 -75.01
C ARG A 4 3.12 10.16 -73.71
N LEU A 5 2.43 10.04 -72.58
CA LEU A 5 3.06 9.84 -71.27
C LEU A 5 2.99 8.34 -70.90
N PRO A 6 4.06 7.77 -70.29
CA PRO A 6 4.17 6.35 -70.05
C PRO A 6 3.40 5.90 -68.79
N PHE A 7 2.73 4.77 -68.92
CA PHE A 7 2.17 3.97 -67.83
C PHE A 7 3.30 3.56 -66.87
N ARG A 8 3.27 4.03 -65.62
CA ARG A 8 4.08 3.46 -64.53
C ARG A 8 3.20 2.50 -63.74
N GLN A 9 3.54 1.21 -63.83
CA GLN A 9 3.01 0.16 -62.97
C GLN A 9 3.27 0.50 -61.49
N LEU A 10 2.19 0.60 -60.71
CA LEU A 10 2.27 0.62 -59.26
C LEU A 10 2.62 -0.80 -58.81
N SER A 11 3.84 -0.96 -58.30
CA SER A 11 4.29 -2.14 -57.57
C SER A 11 3.41 -2.30 -56.32
N SER A 12 2.62 -3.37 -56.31
CA SER A 12 1.93 -3.87 -55.13
C SER A 12 2.95 -4.37 -54.12
N ARG A 13 3.24 -3.57 -53.09
CA ARG A 13 3.92 -4.07 -51.89
C ARG A 13 2.90 -4.80 -51.02
N PRO A 14 3.16 -6.02 -50.56
CA PRO A 14 2.27 -6.70 -49.64
C PRO A 14 2.32 -6.00 -48.27
N PHE A 15 1.13 -5.80 -47.71
CA PHE A 15 0.91 -5.57 -46.29
C PHE A 15 1.63 -6.66 -45.48
N SER A 16 2.62 -6.30 -44.65
CA SER A 16 3.07 -7.16 -43.56
C SER A 16 3.88 -6.36 -42.54
N ALA A 17 3.17 -5.89 -41.52
CA ALA A 17 3.63 -5.85 -40.14
C ALA A 17 2.40 -5.50 -39.31
N ILE A 18 1.66 -6.53 -38.87
CA ILE A 18 0.78 -6.36 -37.71
C ILE A 18 1.72 -6.00 -36.57
N PRO A 19 1.54 -4.85 -35.88
CA PRO A 19 2.35 -4.56 -34.70
C PRO A 19 2.16 -5.71 -33.71
N GLU A 20 3.28 -6.29 -33.29
CA GLU A 20 3.38 -7.28 -32.23
C GLU A 20 2.49 -6.80 -31.08
N CYS A 21 1.44 -7.56 -30.78
CA CYS A 21 0.43 -7.19 -29.80
C CYS A 21 1.16 -6.98 -28.46
N ALA A 22 1.30 -5.73 -28.02
CA ALA A 22 1.96 -5.41 -26.78
C ALA A 22 1.28 -6.20 -25.66
N LYS A 23 2.03 -7.12 -25.04
CA LYS A 23 1.50 -7.91 -23.93
C LYS A 23 1.07 -6.95 -22.82
N PRO A 24 -0.07 -7.19 -22.15
CA PRO A 24 -0.46 -6.38 -21.01
C PRO A 24 0.60 -6.50 -19.91
N PHE A 25 0.75 -5.43 -19.12
CA PHE A 25 1.60 -5.45 -17.93
C PHE A 25 0.72 -5.45 -16.68
N LYS A 26 1.11 -6.23 -15.67
CA LYS A 26 0.60 -6.09 -14.31
C LYS A 26 1.56 -5.27 -13.46
N THR A 27 1.04 -4.60 -12.44
CA THR A 27 1.86 -3.83 -11.49
C THR A 27 1.87 -4.56 -10.15
N VAL A 28 3.06 -4.84 -9.63
CA VAL A 28 3.27 -5.33 -8.27
C VAL A 28 3.76 -4.17 -7.42
N ASN A 29 3.07 -3.92 -6.30
CA ASN A 29 3.42 -2.85 -5.37
C ASN A 29 4.04 -3.47 -4.13
N LEU A 30 5.31 -3.18 -3.90
CA LEU A 30 6.01 -3.50 -2.66
C LEU A 30 5.98 -2.28 -1.75
N GLU A 31 5.72 -2.50 -0.47
CA GLU A 31 5.67 -1.45 0.53
C GLU A 31 6.45 -1.87 1.76
N VAL A 32 7.26 -0.97 2.33
CA VAL A 32 7.86 -1.14 3.65
C VAL A 32 7.48 0.04 4.52
N GLU A 33 6.97 -0.24 5.71
CA GLU A 33 6.51 0.79 6.64
C GLU A 33 7.15 0.66 8.04
N ARG A 34 7.19 1.80 8.72
CA ARG A 34 7.54 1.97 10.14
C ARG A 34 6.44 2.78 10.81
N LYS A 35 5.87 2.23 11.87
CA LYS A 35 4.88 2.95 12.68
C LYS A 35 5.56 3.67 13.85
N ILE A 36 5.11 4.89 14.10
CA ILE A 36 5.57 5.77 15.18
C ILE A 36 4.33 6.28 15.90
N ALA A 37 4.44 6.50 17.21
CA ALA A 37 3.30 6.96 18.01
C ALA A 37 2.82 8.36 17.59
N CYS A 38 3.75 9.28 17.35
CA CYS A 38 3.46 10.65 16.93
C CYS A 38 4.69 11.30 16.28
N LEU A 39 4.51 12.48 15.70
CA LEU A 39 5.64 13.35 15.33
C LEU A 39 6.12 14.10 16.58
N ALA A 40 7.43 14.29 16.69
CA ALA A 40 8.03 15.13 17.73
C ALA A 40 7.81 16.64 17.45
N VAL A 41 7.47 16.97 16.20
CA VAL A 41 7.12 18.33 15.74
C VAL A 41 5.66 18.42 15.30
N PRO A 42 5.01 19.59 15.43
CA PRO A 42 3.61 19.77 15.01
C PRO A 42 3.34 19.45 13.53
N THR A 43 4.29 19.74 12.65
CA THR A 43 4.19 19.49 11.20
C THR A 43 5.59 19.35 10.60
N LEU A 44 5.70 18.63 9.47
CA LEU A 44 6.94 18.57 8.70
C LEU A 44 7.05 19.71 7.69
N SER A 45 5.97 20.43 7.42
CA SER A 45 5.90 21.49 6.40
C SER A 45 6.60 22.79 6.79
N ASP A 46 7.05 22.94 8.03
CA ASP A 46 7.70 24.15 8.53
C ASP A 46 9.20 23.88 8.77
N PRO A 47 10.08 24.35 7.86
CA PRO A 47 11.52 24.18 7.98
C PRO A 47 12.14 24.82 9.22
N SER A 48 11.47 25.78 9.85
CA SER A 48 11.97 26.41 11.09
C SER A 48 11.95 25.46 12.30
N LEU A 49 11.18 24.36 12.20
CA LEU A 49 11.09 23.32 13.23
C LEU A 49 12.14 22.21 13.08
N TRP A 50 12.93 22.23 12.01
CA TRP A 50 13.85 21.14 11.69
C TRP A 50 15.15 21.26 12.51
N SER A 51 15.69 20.12 12.93
CA SER A 51 17.01 20.03 13.56
C SER A 51 18.07 19.56 12.56
N ASP A 52 19.37 19.67 12.89
CA ASP A 52 20.47 19.23 12.04
C ASP A 52 20.73 17.70 12.18
N PRO A 53 20.77 16.91 11.08
CA PRO A 53 20.46 17.32 9.71
C PRO A 53 18.96 17.48 9.47
N GLY A 54 18.61 18.60 8.83
CA GLY A 54 17.24 18.85 8.36
C GLY A 54 16.90 17.96 7.18
N PHE A 55 15.60 17.83 6.88
CA PHE A 55 15.18 17.17 5.65
C PHE A 55 15.77 17.88 4.42
N ILE A 56 16.06 17.12 3.36
CA ILE A 56 16.55 17.67 2.09
C ILE A 56 15.39 18.36 1.37
N SER A 57 14.23 17.71 1.34
CA SER A 57 12.99 18.26 0.81
C SER A 57 11.76 17.72 1.53
N VAL A 58 10.71 18.53 1.61
CA VAL A 58 9.39 18.13 2.12
C VAL A 58 8.33 18.72 1.22
N ASP A 59 7.61 17.84 0.52
CA ASP A 59 6.46 18.20 -0.32
C ASP A 59 5.17 17.79 0.41
N PRO A 60 4.37 18.75 0.92
CA PRO A 60 3.08 18.43 1.52
C PRO A 60 2.13 17.83 0.49
N LEU A 61 1.36 16.82 0.90
CA LEU A 61 0.38 16.16 0.06
C LEU A 61 -1.04 16.59 0.43
N PRO A 62 -1.99 16.50 -0.51
CA PRO A 62 -3.39 16.78 -0.21
C PRO A 62 -3.90 15.90 0.93
N LEU A 63 -4.69 16.50 1.83
CA LEU A 63 -5.43 15.77 2.85
C LEU A 63 -6.31 14.71 2.19
N LYS A 64 -6.26 13.48 2.71
CA LYS A 64 -7.11 12.38 2.24
C LYS A 64 -8.03 11.89 3.34
N VAL A 65 -9.22 11.46 2.94
CA VAL A 65 -10.20 10.81 3.83
C VAL A 65 -10.49 9.42 3.29
N PHE A 66 -10.38 8.43 4.16
CA PHE A 66 -10.63 7.03 3.84
C PHE A 66 -11.69 6.48 4.77
N HIS A 67 -12.76 5.94 4.21
CA HIS A 67 -13.65 5.02 4.90
C HIS A 67 -13.14 3.60 4.67
N ASP A 68 -12.60 2.99 5.72
CA ASP A 68 -12.04 1.64 5.68
C ASP A 68 -12.97 0.67 6.41
N VAL A 69 -13.39 -0.37 5.70
CA VAL A 69 -14.10 -1.53 6.26
C VAL A 69 -13.21 -2.75 6.12
N TYR A 70 -12.78 -3.33 7.24
CA TYR A 70 -11.92 -4.52 7.27
C TYR A 70 -12.75 -5.78 7.39
N TYR A 71 -12.29 -6.83 6.72
CA TYR A 71 -12.96 -8.12 6.64
C TYR A 71 -12.00 -9.25 6.98
N ASP A 72 -12.47 -10.20 7.78
CA ASP A 72 -11.76 -11.44 8.11
C ASP A 72 -12.81 -12.49 8.52
N LYS A 73 -12.37 -13.72 8.74
CA LYS A 73 -13.19 -14.80 9.29
C LYS A 73 -12.44 -15.40 10.47
N GLU A 74 -12.86 -15.04 11.69
CA GLU A 74 -12.27 -15.55 12.94
C GLU A 74 -10.72 -15.43 12.97
N ASP A 75 -10.20 -14.26 12.57
CA ASP A 75 -8.75 -13.99 12.45
C ASP A 75 -7.97 -14.89 11.46
N THR A 76 -8.65 -15.68 10.61
CA THR A 76 -8.01 -16.65 9.71
C THR A 76 -7.05 -15.99 8.71
N LEU A 77 -7.42 -14.82 8.17
CA LEU A 77 -6.61 -14.11 7.19
C LEU A 77 -5.49 -13.33 7.89
N SER A 78 -5.83 -12.53 8.89
CA SER A 78 -4.89 -11.69 9.61
C SER A 78 -3.83 -12.50 10.36
N SER A 79 -4.16 -13.69 10.88
CA SER A 79 -3.18 -14.59 11.50
C SER A 79 -2.14 -15.13 10.53
N ARG A 80 -2.42 -15.09 9.22
CA ARG A 80 -1.54 -15.50 8.12
C ARG A 80 -1.01 -14.31 7.32
N GLY A 81 -1.13 -13.11 7.88
CA GLY A 81 -0.56 -11.89 7.30
C GLY A 81 -1.33 -11.33 6.10
N LEU A 82 -2.57 -11.77 5.85
CA LEU A 82 -3.45 -11.18 4.84
C LEU A 82 -4.47 -10.24 5.50
N TRP A 83 -4.45 -8.97 5.10
CA TRP A 83 -5.38 -7.96 5.60
C TRP A 83 -6.26 -7.48 4.46
N VAL A 84 -7.55 -7.79 4.50
CA VAL A 84 -8.51 -7.44 3.44
C VAL A 84 -9.39 -6.29 3.90
N ARG A 85 -9.55 -5.27 3.04
CA ARG A 85 -10.41 -4.12 3.32
C ARG A 85 -11.14 -3.61 2.08
N LYS A 86 -12.30 -2.99 2.27
CA LYS A 86 -12.86 -2.02 1.33
C LYS A 86 -12.47 -0.62 1.78
N ARG A 87 -11.69 0.07 0.96
CA ARG A 87 -11.34 1.48 1.13
C ARG A 87 -12.17 2.32 0.17
N ASN A 88 -13.03 3.19 0.70
CA ASN A 88 -13.96 4.00 -0.11
C ASN A 88 -14.75 3.16 -1.12
N GLY A 89 -15.21 1.98 -0.70
CA GLY A 89 -15.95 1.03 -1.52
C GLY A 89 -15.12 0.13 -2.45
N VAL A 90 -13.81 0.36 -2.56
CA VAL A 90 -12.91 -0.41 -3.44
C VAL A 90 -12.12 -1.45 -2.64
N TRP A 91 -12.08 -2.68 -3.12
CA TRP A 91 -11.33 -3.76 -2.49
C TRP A 91 -9.81 -3.55 -2.59
N GLN A 92 -9.14 -3.78 -1.47
CA GLN A 92 -7.69 -3.80 -1.34
C GLN A 92 -7.30 -4.92 -0.39
N ALA A 93 -6.14 -5.54 -0.60
CA ALA A 93 -5.53 -6.39 0.41
C ALA A 93 -4.04 -6.10 0.55
N LYS A 94 -3.53 -6.20 1.78
CA LYS A 94 -2.10 -6.23 2.06
C LYS A 94 -1.73 -7.66 2.43
N SER A 95 -0.78 -8.24 1.70
CA SER A 95 -0.22 -9.55 2.00
C SER A 95 1.18 -9.40 2.57
N ASN A 96 1.42 -10.00 3.72
CA ASN A 96 2.76 -10.18 4.25
C ASN A 96 2.90 -11.60 4.82
N PRO A 97 3.39 -12.55 4.01
CA PRO A 97 3.54 -13.95 4.43
C PRO A 97 4.57 -14.13 5.55
N SER A 98 5.40 -13.12 5.83
CA SER A 98 6.41 -13.14 6.89
C SER A 98 5.89 -12.67 8.26
N VAL A 99 4.66 -12.14 8.36
CA VAL A 99 4.11 -11.68 9.65
C VAL A 99 3.81 -12.86 10.56
N ARG A 100 4.56 -12.91 11.67
CA ARG A 100 4.02 -13.34 12.96
C ARG A 100 3.48 -12.09 13.68
N ARG A 101 2.31 -12.18 14.31
CA ARG A 101 1.62 -11.04 14.97
C ARG A 101 2.60 -10.14 15.75
N GLY A 102 2.52 -8.82 15.57
CA GLY A 102 3.10 -7.83 16.50
C GLY A 102 4.43 -7.18 16.12
N GLN A 103 4.96 -7.35 14.91
CA GLN A 103 6.18 -6.63 14.49
C GLN A 103 5.90 -5.16 14.11
N GLN A 104 6.75 -4.26 14.60
CA GLN A 104 6.72 -2.80 14.31
C GLN A 104 7.17 -2.47 12.88
N ASN A 105 7.95 -3.37 12.28
CA ASN A 105 8.44 -3.30 10.92
C ASN A 105 7.54 -4.17 10.07
N THR A 106 6.98 -3.64 9.00
CA THR A 106 6.11 -4.45 8.15
C THR A 106 6.41 -4.21 6.67
N ARG A 107 6.42 -5.31 5.91
CA ARG A 107 6.74 -5.36 4.48
C ARG A 107 5.53 -5.96 3.79
N PHE A 108 4.97 -5.36 2.76
CA PHE A 108 3.73 -5.84 2.15
C PHE A 108 3.85 -5.91 0.63
N GLU A 109 3.12 -6.87 0.07
CA GLU A 109 2.63 -6.80 -1.30
C GLU A 109 1.18 -6.28 -1.26
N GLU A 110 0.90 -5.17 -1.94
CA GLU A 110 -0.48 -4.67 -2.06
C GLU A 110 -1.19 -5.27 -3.27
N LEU A 111 -2.29 -5.97 -3.00
CA LEU A 111 -3.21 -6.50 -4.00
C LEU A 111 -4.37 -5.51 -4.20
N ARG A 112 -4.59 -5.08 -5.44
CA ARG A 112 -5.60 -4.05 -5.79
C ARG A 112 -6.70 -4.55 -6.71
N THR A 113 -6.62 -5.78 -7.21
CA THR A 113 -7.62 -6.35 -8.10
C THR A 113 -8.44 -7.39 -7.36
N GLU A 114 -9.75 -7.45 -7.63
CA GLU A 114 -10.62 -8.47 -7.03
C GLU A 114 -10.17 -9.91 -7.36
N PRO A 115 -9.70 -10.24 -8.58
CA PRO A 115 -9.17 -11.57 -8.87
C PRO A 115 -7.94 -11.95 -8.02
N ASP A 116 -7.00 -11.03 -7.81
CA ASP A 116 -5.80 -11.31 -7.02
C ASP A 116 -6.15 -11.49 -5.54
N ILE A 117 -7.04 -10.62 -5.02
CA ILE A 117 -7.55 -10.70 -3.65
C ILE A 117 -8.30 -12.03 -3.46
N LYS A 118 -9.16 -12.41 -4.41
CA LYS A 118 -9.86 -13.69 -4.42
C LYS A 118 -8.87 -14.84 -4.33
N LYS A 119 -7.89 -14.90 -5.24
CA LYS A 119 -6.86 -15.95 -5.29
C LYS A 119 -6.12 -16.06 -3.95
N ALA A 120 -5.75 -14.94 -3.33
CA ALA A 120 -5.08 -14.93 -2.03
C ALA A 120 -5.98 -15.46 -0.89
N ILE A 121 -7.25 -15.09 -0.87
CA ILE A 121 -8.22 -15.58 0.14
C ILE A 121 -8.45 -17.09 -0.03
N GLU A 122 -8.65 -17.59 -1.25
CA GLU A 122 -8.89 -19.01 -1.52
C GLU A 122 -7.65 -19.86 -1.17
N ALA A 123 -6.44 -19.34 -1.44
CA ALA A 123 -5.20 -19.99 -1.05
C ALA A 123 -5.09 -20.22 0.47
N ILE A 124 -5.66 -19.32 1.27
CA ILE A 124 -5.65 -19.37 2.73
C ILE A 124 -6.82 -20.18 3.30
N THR A 125 -8.04 -19.92 2.83
CA THR A 125 -9.28 -20.50 3.38
C THR A 125 -9.62 -21.88 2.82
N LYS A 126 -8.99 -22.26 1.69
CA LYS A 126 -9.28 -23.49 0.94
C LYS A 126 -10.76 -23.62 0.55
N SER A 127 -11.45 -22.49 0.45
CA SER A 127 -12.88 -22.38 0.14
C SER A 127 -13.08 -21.40 -1.00
N GLU A 128 -14.13 -21.58 -1.80
CA GLU A 128 -14.45 -20.65 -2.89
C GLU A 128 -14.83 -19.28 -2.33
N ALA A 129 -14.22 -18.23 -2.87
CA ALA A 129 -14.46 -16.85 -2.45
C ALA A 129 -15.27 -16.09 -3.52
N GLN A 130 -16.40 -15.53 -3.11
CA GLN A 130 -17.29 -14.77 -4.00
C GLN A 130 -17.32 -13.29 -3.64
N VAL A 131 -16.84 -12.43 -4.55
CA VAL A 131 -16.79 -10.96 -4.36
C VAL A 131 -18.14 -10.40 -3.89
N ARG A 132 -19.25 -10.83 -4.53
CA ARG A 132 -20.62 -10.38 -4.23
C ARG A 132 -21.05 -10.70 -2.79
N ALA A 133 -20.49 -11.73 -2.19
CA ALA A 133 -20.72 -12.13 -0.81
C ALA A 133 -19.57 -11.71 0.12
N ASN A 134 -18.85 -10.63 -0.22
CA ASN A 134 -17.65 -10.16 0.50
C ASN A 134 -16.61 -11.27 0.72
N PHE A 135 -16.44 -12.13 -0.28
CA PHE A 135 -15.56 -13.29 -0.23
C PHE A 135 -15.90 -14.33 0.86
N GLY A 136 -17.12 -14.28 1.42
CA GLY A 136 -17.52 -15.12 2.56
C GLY A 136 -16.86 -14.71 3.88
N LEU A 137 -16.41 -13.45 3.99
CA LEU A 137 -15.79 -12.87 5.17
C LEU A 137 -16.77 -12.00 5.95
N ASP A 138 -16.53 -11.88 7.26
CA ASP A 138 -17.30 -11.04 8.16
C ASP A 138 -16.62 -9.68 8.34
N LYS A 139 -17.43 -8.65 8.58
CA LYS A 139 -16.91 -7.32 8.92
C LYS A 139 -16.29 -7.36 10.30
N MET A 140 -15.00 -7.02 10.41
CA MET A 140 -14.29 -6.98 11.70
C MET A 140 -14.09 -5.55 12.23
N ALA A 141 -13.94 -4.55 11.35
CA ALA A 141 -13.76 -3.15 11.74
C ALA A 141 -14.31 -2.20 10.68
N ASP A 142 -14.72 -1.01 11.12
CA ASP A 142 -15.39 -0.01 10.28
C ASP A 142 -15.10 1.39 10.85
N PHE A 143 -14.24 2.16 10.18
CA PHE A 143 -13.87 3.49 10.67
C PHE A 143 -13.40 4.40 9.54
N VAL A 144 -13.41 5.71 9.82
CA VAL A 144 -12.86 6.73 8.93
C VAL A 144 -11.45 7.11 9.40
N SER A 145 -10.52 7.31 8.46
CA SER A 145 -9.18 7.86 8.70
C SER A 145 -9.00 9.15 7.92
N TYR A 146 -8.46 10.17 8.60
CA TYR A 146 -8.04 11.45 8.05
C TYR A 146 -6.51 11.43 7.95
N ARG A 147 -5.99 11.41 6.72
CA ARG A 147 -4.56 11.29 6.42
C ARG A 147 -4.00 12.63 5.98
N GLU A 148 -3.12 13.17 6.81
CA GLU A 148 -2.15 14.20 6.43
C GLU A 148 -0.88 13.49 5.94
N GLY A 149 -0.22 13.99 4.89
CA GLY A 149 0.93 13.31 4.31
C GLY A 149 1.96 14.25 3.72
N TRP A 150 3.20 13.78 3.67
CA TRP A 150 4.35 14.47 3.11
C TRP A 150 5.22 13.50 2.33
N ARG A 151 5.72 13.93 1.18
CA ARG A 151 6.82 13.27 0.49
C ARG A 151 8.12 13.92 0.94
N VAL A 152 8.98 13.14 1.57
CA VAL A 152 10.22 13.59 2.19
C VAL A 152 11.40 13.01 1.43
N ASP A 153 12.35 13.87 1.08
CA ASP A 153 13.56 13.54 0.31
C ASP A 153 13.26 12.76 -0.99
N GLY A 154 12.12 13.06 -1.62
CA GLY A 154 11.66 12.48 -2.89
C GLY A 154 11.03 11.08 -2.82
N ASP A 155 11.52 10.24 -1.92
CA ASP A 155 11.20 8.80 -1.88
C ASP A 155 10.32 8.37 -0.71
N PHE A 156 10.45 9.03 0.45
CA PHE A 156 9.79 8.59 1.67
C PHE A 156 8.43 9.26 1.81
N MET A 157 7.43 8.46 2.14
CA MET A 157 6.09 8.95 2.42
C MET A 157 5.91 8.97 3.93
N VAL A 158 5.83 10.16 4.53
CA VAL A 158 5.46 10.28 5.95
C VAL A 158 3.98 10.62 6.02
N VAL A 159 3.19 9.83 6.74
CA VAL A 159 1.76 10.02 6.88
C VAL A 159 1.39 10.09 8.35
N ARG A 160 0.48 10.99 8.68
CA ARG A 160 -0.17 11.07 9.97
C ARG A 160 -1.65 10.77 9.76
N ASP A 161 -2.08 9.65 10.33
CA ASP A 161 -3.47 9.22 10.30
C ASP A 161 -4.13 9.51 11.65
N ASN A 162 -5.27 10.19 11.60
CA ASN A 162 -6.20 10.28 12.72
C ASN A 162 -7.47 9.52 12.38
N THR A 163 -7.96 8.67 13.28
CA THR A 163 -9.18 7.91 13.06
C THR A 163 -10.40 8.59 13.66
N SER A 164 -11.60 8.27 13.17
CA SER A 164 -12.87 8.78 13.69
C SER A 164 -13.16 8.37 15.14
N PHE A 165 -12.39 7.41 15.67
CA PHE A 165 -12.46 6.99 17.07
C PHE A 165 -11.35 7.58 17.94
N GLY A 166 -10.66 8.62 17.46
CA GLY A 166 -9.72 9.41 18.26
C GLY A 166 -8.32 8.80 18.39
N TRP A 167 -7.96 7.79 17.58
CA TRP A 167 -6.61 7.24 17.58
C TRP A 167 -5.74 7.88 16.50
N GLY A 168 -4.53 8.30 16.87
CA GLY A 168 -3.51 8.83 15.97
C GLY A 168 -2.36 7.85 15.76
N VAL A 169 -1.83 7.75 14.55
CA VAL A 169 -0.58 7.05 14.26
C VAL A 169 0.18 7.77 13.15
N VAL A 170 1.51 7.73 13.24
CA VAL A 170 2.38 8.18 12.16
C VAL A 170 3.00 6.96 11.50
N GLU A 171 3.00 6.91 10.18
CA GLU A 171 3.63 5.85 9.40
C GLU A 171 4.66 6.51 8.47
N VAL A 172 5.87 5.97 8.43
CA VAL A 172 6.84 6.25 7.37
C VAL A 172 6.76 5.06 6.43
N GLU A 173 6.45 5.31 5.16
CA GLU A 173 6.22 4.31 4.13
C GLU A 173 7.25 4.54 3.00
N LEU A 174 7.78 3.45 2.45
CA LEU A 174 8.58 3.43 1.21
C LEU A 174 7.90 2.45 0.26
N GLU A 175 7.48 2.94 -0.91
CA GLU A 175 6.75 2.17 -1.93
C GLU A 175 7.60 2.01 -3.20
N GLU A 176 7.55 0.83 -3.80
CA GLU A 176 8.18 0.52 -5.09
C GLU A 176 7.15 -0.17 -6.00
N GLN A 177 6.92 0.42 -7.19
CA GLN A 177 6.00 -0.13 -8.18
C GLN A 177 6.77 -0.82 -9.30
N ILE A 178 6.55 -2.12 -9.47
CA ILE A 178 7.26 -2.94 -10.44
C ILE A 178 6.27 -3.35 -11.53
N ARG A 179 6.63 -3.07 -12.78
CA ARG A 179 5.88 -3.54 -13.94
C ARG A 179 6.38 -4.91 -14.36
N VAL A 180 5.46 -5.85 -14.51
CA VAL A 180 5.73 -7.25 -14.87
C VAL A 180 4.86 -7.59 -16.07
N GLU A 181 5.42 -8.29 -17.06
CA GLU A 181 4.62 -8.79 -18.18
C GLU A 181 3.52 -9.74 -17.67
N GLU A 182 2.33 -9.68 -18.26
CA GLU A 182 1.24 -10.57 -17.91
C GLU A 182 1.62 -12.03 -18.22
N GLY A 183 1.39 -12.93 -17.25
CA GLY A 183 1.80 -14.33 -17.31
C GLY A 183 3.17 -14.61 -16.68
N GLU A 184 4.00 -13.60 -16.43
CA GLU A 184 5.24 -13.76 -15.68
C GLU A 184 5.00 -13.57 -14.17
N GLU A 185 5.68 -14.38 -13.35
CA GLU A 185 5.72 -14.19 -11.90
C GLU A 185 7.08 -13.61 -11.53
N LEU A 186 7.08 -12.59 -10.68
CA LEU A 186 8.30 -12.07 -10.08
C LEU A 186 8.91 -13.14 -9.19
N ASP A 187 10.22 -13.34 -9.30
CA ASP A 187 10.97 -14.19 -8.38
C ASP A 187 10.77 -13.70 -6.93
N GLU A 188 10.18 -14.55 -6.10
CA GLU A 188 9.94 -14.27 -4.68
C GLU A 188 11.26 -13.97 -3.93
N THR A 189 12.37 -14.58 -4.34
CA THR A 189 13.70 -14.31 -3.77
C THR A 189 14.17 -12.89 -4.12
N TRP A 190 13.86 -12.43 -5.32
CA TRP A 190 14.13 -11.05 -5.72
C TRP A 190 13.24 -10.07 -4.94
N LYS A 191 11.93 -10.34 -4.81
CA LYS A 191 11.02 -9.50 -4.03
C LYS A 191 11.50 -9.35 -2.59
N GLN A 192 11.89 -10.46 -1.96
CA GLN A 192 12.40 -10.47 -0.60
C GLN A 192 13.67 -9.61 -0.45
N ARG A 193 14.64 -9.76 -1.36
CA ARG A 193 15.86 -8.94 -1.36
C ARG A 193 15.55 -7.46 -1.56
N LYS A 194 14.59 -7.12 -2.43
CA LYS A 194 14.18 -5.73 -2.67
C LYS A 194 13.50 -5.14 -1.43
N MET A 195 12.61 -5.88 -0.78
CA MET A 195 11.99 -5.44 0.47
C MET A 195 13.02 -5.29 1.60
N GLU A 196 14.05 -6.15 1.68
CA GLU A 196 15.16 -5.99 2.64
C GLU A 196 16.01 -4.75 2.37
N GLU A 197 16.25 -4.41 1.11
CA GLU A 197 16.91 -3.16 0.72
C GLU A 197 16.08 -1.94 1.17
N MET A 198 14.79 -1.93 0.85
CA MET A 198 13.85 -0.87 1.27
C MET A 198 13.80 -0.74 2.81
N ASP A 199 13.81 -1.87 3.51
CA ASP A 199 13.80 -1.95 4.97
C ASP A 199 15.07 -1.38 5.62
N ARG A 200 16.23 -1.55 4.98
CA ARG A 200 17.46 -0.87 5.42
C ARG A 200 17.40 0.63 5.15
N ARG A 201 16.91 1.04 3.98
CA ARG A 201 16.80 2.46 3.59
C ARG A 201 15.89 3.23 4.56
N ILE A 202 14.74 2.68 4.91
CA ILE A 202 13.84 3.30 5.88
C ILE A 202 14.47 3.38 7.27
N GLY A 203 15.26 2.37 7.67
CA GLY A 203 16.03 2.41 8.92
C GLY A 203 17.02 3.59 8.96
N VAL A 204 17.84 3.73 7.91
CA VAL A 204 18.80 4.85 7.79
C VAL A 204 18.09 6.20 7.79
N PHE A 205 16.96 6.33 7.08
CA PHE A 205 16.14 7.54 7.07
C PHE A 205 15.61 7.88 8.48
N MET A 206 15.07 6.88 9.16
CA MET A 206 14.54 7.02 10.52
C MET A 206 15.62 7.46 11.51
N ASP A 207 16.81 6.86 11.43
CA ASP A 207 17.95 7.21 12.29
C ASP A 207 18.45 8.64 12.03
N LYS A 208 18.63 8.98 10.74
CA LYS A 208 19.10 10.30 10.30
C LYS A 208 18.19 11.43 10.81
N TYR A 209 16.88 11.23 10.75
CA TYR A 209 15.88 12.22 11.14
C TYR A 209 15.19 11.90 12.46
N SER A 210 15.90 11.22 13.37
CA SER A 210 15.36 10.79 14.67
C SER A 210 14.73 11.91 15.50
N TRP A 211 15.14 13.17 15.28
CA TRP A 211 14.56 14.36 15.89
C TRP A 211 13.08 14.58 15.54
N ALA A 212 12.59 14.05 14.42
CA ALA A 212 11.22 14.25 13.95
C ALA A 212 10.22 13.24 14.55
N TRP A 213 10.71 12.17 15.19
CA TRP A 213 9.90 11.02 15.62
C TRP A 213 9.62 11.04 17.12
N GLY A 214 8.34 11.09 17.49
CA GLY A 214 7.91 11.13 18.87
C GLY A 214 8.00 9.76 19.56
N LYS A 215 8.22 9.78 20.88
CA LYS A 215 8.22 8.58 21.73
C LYS A 215 6.81 8.21 22.16
N GLY A 216 6.53 6.92 22.34
CA GLY A 216 5.25 6.46 22.87
C GLY A 216 4.98 4.99 22.53
N GLN A 217 3.81 4.51 22.93
CA GLN A 217 3.36 3.18 22.54
C GLN A 217 2.93 3.19 21.07
N VAL A 218 3.69 2.48 20.24
CA VAL A 218 3.33 2.27 18.83
C VAL A 218 2.22 1.23 18.75
N LYS A 219 1.06 1.62 18.23
CA LYS A 219 -0.08 0.73 17.99
C LYS A 219 -0.74 1.11 16.67
N GLY A 220 -0.98 0.12 15.82
CA GLY A 220 -1.67 0.33 14.55
C GLY A 220 -3.17 0.58 14.74
N LYS A 221 -3.81 1.17 13.73
CA LYS A 221 -5.23 1.56 13.73
C LYS A 221 -6.17 0.40 14.11
N LEU A 222 -6.01 -0.77 13.51
CA LEU A 222 -6.83 -1.94 13.82
C LEU A 222 -6.66 -2.43 15.26
N GLY A 223 -5.42 -2.44 15.76
CA GLY A 223 -5.15 -2.83 17.16
C GLY A 223 -5.86 -1.91 18.14
N ALA A 224 -5.80 -0.60 17.90
CA ALA A 224 -6.50 0.41 18.70
C ALA A 224 -8.02 0.28 18.60
N TYR A 225 -8.55 0.03 17.40
CA TYR A 225 -9.99 -0.17 17.18
C TYR A 225 -10.54 -1.34 18.00
N PHE A 226 -9.85 -2.48 18.02
CA PHE A 226 -10.28 -3.65 18.79
C PHE A 226 -10.18 -3.43 20.29
N GLU A 227 -9.20 -2.67 20.76
CA GLU A 227 -9.08 -2.29 22.17
C GLU A 227 -10.25 -1.42 22.61
N MET A 228 -10.53 -0.33 21.88
CA MET A 228 -11.68 0.52 22.11
C MET A 228 -12.98 -0.29 22.10
N THR A 229 -13.17 -1.15 21.10
CA THR A 229 -14.40 -1.97 21.00
C THR A 229 -14.55 -2.91 22.20
N ARG A 230 -13.46 -3.54 22.67
CA ARG A 230 -13.47 -4.35 23.90
C ARG A 230 -13.79 -3.52 25.14
N GLU A 231 -13.27 -2.31 25.24
CA GLU A 231 -13.54 -1.40 26.36
C GLU A 231 -15.01 -0.96 26.40
N ILE A 232 -15.61 -0.65 25.26
CA ILE A 232 -17.04 -0.36 25.12
C ILE A 232 -17.88 -1.57 25.55
N VAL A 233 -17.58 -2.76 25.00
CA VAL A 233 -18.32 -4.00 25.33
C VAL A 233 -18.19 -4.37 26.81
N SER A 234 -17.02 -4.13 27.42
CA SER A 234 -16.79 -4.36 28.85
C SER A 234 -17.36 -3.26 29.76
N GLY A 235 -17.98 -2.21 29.21
CA GLY A 235 -18.57 -1.10 29.96
C GLY A 235 -17.54 -0.15 30.60
N ARG A 236 -16.27 -0.24 30.20
CA ARG A 236 -15.17 0.61 30.71
C ARG A 236 -15.08 1.96 30.01
N MET A 237 -15.65 2.05 28.81
CA MET A 237 -15.78 3.29 28.03
C MET A 237 -17.27 3.53 27.77
N ARG A 238 -17.75 4.76 28.04
CA ARG A 238 -19.15 5.16 27.84
C ARG A 238 -19.29 6.04 26.62
#